data_AF-A0A7C4XFV0-F1
#
_entry.id   AF-A0A7C4XFV0-F1
#
_cell.length_a   1.000
_cell.length_b   1.000
_cell.length_c   1.000
_cell.angle_alpha   90.00
_cell.angle_beta   90.00
_cell.angle_gamma   90.00
#
_symmetry.space_group_name_H-M   'P 1'
#
loop_
_entity.id
_entity.type
_entity.pdbx_description
1 polymer ?
#
loop_
_entity_poly.entity_id
_entity_poly.type
_entity_poly.pdbx_seq_one_letter_code
_entity_poly.pdbx_strand_id
1 'polypeptide(L)' 'AKVYEATYRIPKAIEYYQLAASLAHNPVNASRLYEQVGTCYVKLGKHSDARRSFEYALQLNPDNITASFALQQFER' A
#
# COMPACT_ATOMS: atom_id res chain seq x y z
N ALA A 1 10.84 -0.48 21.97
CA ALA A 1 11.86 -0.55 20.89
C ALA A 1 11.24 -0.86 19.51
N LYS A 2 10.68 -2.05 19.27
CA LYS A 2 10.12 -2.44 17.94
C LYS A 2 9.05 -1.51 17.37
N VAL A 3 8.13 -1.00 18.20
CA VAL A 3 7.04 -0.11 17.76
C VAL A 3 7.55 1.26 17.29
N TYR A 4 8.58 1.81 17.94
CA TYR A 4 9.22 3.08 17.56
C TYR A 4 10.02 2.96 16.25
N GLU A 5 10.73 1.85 16.05
CA GLU A 5 11.42 1.61 14.78
C GLU A 5 10.43 1.41 13.63
N ALA A 6 9.32 0.70 13.85
CA ALA A 6 8.29 0.54 12.85
C ALA A 6 7.63 1.88 12.49
N THR A 7 7.27 2.70 13.48
CA THR A 7 6.68 4.02 13.24
C THR A 7 7.62 5.02 12.57
N TYR A 8 8.94 4.91 12.76
CA TYR A 8 9.91 5.77 12.08
C TYR A 8 10.32 5.26 10.68
N ARG A 9 10.40 3.93 10.47
CA ARG A 9 10.83 3.35 9.20
C ARG A 9 9.70 3.19 8.19
N ILE A 10 8.46 2.98 8.63
CA ILE A 10 7.32 2.79 7.73
C ILE A 10 6.99 4.04 6.89
N PRO A 11 7.03 5.28 7.41
CA PRO A 11 6.86 6.47 6.59
C PRO A 11 7.89 6.58 5.46
N LYS A 12 9.17 6.31 5.75
CA LYS A 12 10.21 6.26 4.71
C LYS A 12 9.95 5.16 3.68
N ALA A 13 9.49 3.99 4.12
CA ALA A 13 9.13 2.91 3.21
C ALA A 13 8.00 3.33 2.24
N ILE A 14 7.01 4.08 2.72
CA ILE A 14 5.94 4.64 1.87
C ILE A 14 6.53 5.56 0.80
N GLU A 15 7.42 6.48 1.17
CA GLU A 15 8.10 7.38 0.21
C GLU A 15 8.87 6.59 -0.85
N TYR A 16 9.65 5.57 -0.44
CA TYR A 16 10.39 4.71 -1.37
C TYR A 16 9.47 3.96 -2.33
N TYR A 17 8.36 3.40 -1.84
CA TYR A 17 7.41 2.69 -2.68
C TYR A 17 6.68 3.63 -3.65
N GLN A 18 6.33 4.84 -3.23
CA GLN A 18 5.71 5.84 -4.11
C GLN A 18 6.67 6.31 -5.20
N LEU A 19 7.95 6.54 -4.85
CA LEU A 19 8.98 6.86 -5.84
C LEU A 19 9.22 5.69 -6.79
N ALA A 20 9.29 4.46 -6.28
CA ALA A 20 9.42 3.28 -7.13
C ALA A 20 8.22 3.12 -8.07
N ALA A 21 7.02 3.46 -7.60
CA ALA A 21 5.80 3.37 -8.39
C ALA A 21 5.75 4.45 -9.49
N SER A 22 6.27 5.66 -9.23
CA SER A 22 6.36 6.70 -10.25
C SER A 22 7.39 6.39 -11.35
N LEU A 23 8.41 5.58 -11.03
CA LEU A 23 9.41 5.08 -11.98
C LEU A 23 9.00 3.77 -12.66
N ALA A 24 7.91 3.15 -12.22
CA ALA A 24 7.45 1.89 -12.77
C ALA A 24 6.81 2.10 -14.14
N HIS A 25 7.38 1.49 -15.17
CA HIS A 25 6.84 1.51 -16.53
C HIS A 25 5.65 0.54 -16.71
N ASN A 26 5.47 -0.40 -15.78
CA ASN A 26 4.44 -1.43 -15.83
C ASN A 26 3.37 -1.17 -14.74
N PRO A 27 2.09 -0.99 -15.12
CA PRO A 27 0.98 -0.82 -14.18
C PRO A 27 0.85 -1.94 -13.15
N VAL A 28 1.19 -3.19 -13.52
CA VAL A 28 1.18 -4.34 -12.58
C VAL A 28 2.24 -4.18 -11.48
N ASN A 29 3.42 -3.64 -11.82
CA ASN A 29 4.46 -3.38 -10.83
C ASN A 29 4.07 -2.20 -9.94
N ALA A 30 3.51 -1.14 -10.52
CA ALA A 30 2.97 -0.01 -9.76
C ALA A 30 1.86 -0.48 -8.79
N SER A 31 0.95 -1.34 -9.24
CA SER A 31 -0.10 -1.94 -8.39
C SER A 31 0.49 -2.65 -7.17
N ARG A 32 1.50 -3.52 -7.36
CA ARG A 32 2.17 -4.21 -6.25
C ARG A 32 2.85 -3.25 -5.28
N LEU A 33 3.38 -2.12 -5.76
CA LEU A 33 3.98 -1.10 -4.90
C LEU A 33 2.92 -0.36 -4.08
N TYR A 34 1.77 -0.02 -4.67
CA TYR A 34 0.66 0.60 -3.95
C TYR A 34 -0.01 -0.34 -2.94
N GLU A 35 -0.02 -1.65 -3.20
CA GLU A 35 -0.37 -2.67 -2.20
C GLU A 35 0.57 -2.63 -0.98
N GLN A 36 1.88 -2.48 -1.19
CA GLN A 36 2.84 -2.33 -0.09
C GLN A 36 2.66 -1.01 0.66
N VAL A 37 2.33 0.07 -0.04
CA VAL A 37 1.96 1.36 0.58
C VAL A 37 0.70 1.20 1.45
N GLY A 38 -0.34 0.53 0.95
CA GLY A 38 -1.54 0.23 1.72
C GLY A 38 -1.24 -0.55 3.00
N THR A 39 -0.43 -1.61 2.89
CA THR A 39 0.02 -2.42 4.03
C THR A 39 0.79 -1.61 5.06
N CYS A 40 1.62 -0.66 4.60
CA CYS A 40 2.33 0.27 5.48
C CYS A 40 1.35 1.17 6.25
N TYR A 41 0.33 1.71 5.59
CA TYR A 41 -0.70 2.51 6.25
C TYR A 41 -1.54 1.69 7.26
N VAL A 42 -1.82 0.41 6.98
CA VAL A 42 -2.45 -0.50 7.97
C VAL A 42 -1.61 -0.59 9.24
N LYS A 43 -0.30 -0.81 9.10
CA LYS A 43 0.63 -0.90 10.24
C LYS A 43 0.75 0.40 11.02
N LEU A 44 0.47 1.54 10.39
CA LEU A 44 0.41 2.86 11.03
C LEU A 44 -0.97 3.19 11.65
N GLY A 45 -1.96 2.30 11.52
CA GLY A 45 -3.33 2.55 11.96
C GLY A 45 -4.10 3.54 11.09
N LYS A 46 -3.54 3.93 9.94
CA LYS A 46 -4.16 4.88 9.00
C LYS A 46 -5.05 4.13 8.00
N HIS A 47 -6.17 3.62 8.49
CA HIS A 47 -7.06 2.75 7.69
C HIS A 47 -7.67 3.45 6.46
N SER A 48 -7.95 4.75 6.54
CA SER A 48 -8.45 5.54 5.40
C SER A 48 -7.44 5.62 4.24
N ASP A 49 -6.17 5.89 4.57
CA ASP A 49 -5.09 5.98 3.57
C ASP A 49 -4.71 4.60 3.02
N ALA A 50 -4.80 3.57 3.87
CA ALA A 50 -4.63 2.19 3.45
C ALA A 50 -5.67 1.79 2.39
N ARG A 51 -6.95 2.07 2.65
CA ARG A 51 -8.05 1.78 1.72
C ARG A 51 -7.81 2.45 0.36
N ARG A 52 -7.52 3.76 0.34
CA ARG A 52 -7.22 4.48 -0.91
C ARG A 52 -6.06 3.87 -1.69
N SER A 53 -5.03 3.41 -0.98
CA SER A 53 -3.86 2.79 -1.62
C SER A 53 -4.20 1.45 -2.26
N PHE A 54 -5.04 0.64 -1.61
CA PHE A 54 -5.53 -0.63 -2.16
C PHE A 54 -6.51 -0.42 -3.32
N GLU A 55 -7.40 0.57 -3.25
CA GLU A 55 -8.26 0.97 -4.36
C GLU A 55 -7.43 1.37 -5.59
N TYR A 56 -6.40 2.19 -5.39
CA TYR A 56 -5.51 2.59 -6.49
C TYR A 56 -4.71 1.39 -7.05
N ALA A 57 -4.27 0.47 -6.19
CA ALA A 57 -3.62 -0.76 -6.64
C ALA A 57 -4.54 -1.61 -7.54
N LEU A 58 -5.84 -1.69 -7.24
CA LEU A 58 -6.82 -2.39 -8.07
C LEU A 58 -7.19 -1.63 -9.35
N GLN A 59 -7.16 -0.30 -9.34
CA GLN A 59 -7.31 0.50 -10.57
C GLN A 59 -6.17 0.23 -11.55
N LEU A 60 -4.95 0.07 -11.04
CA LEU A 60 -3.76 -0.24 -11.85
C LEU A 60 -3.72 -1.70 -12.32
N ASN A 61 -4.17 -2.62 -11.47
CA ASN A 61 -4.27 -4.04 -11.78
C ASN A 61 -5.46 -4.65 -11.01
N PRO A 62 -6.60 -4.87 -11.68
CA PRO A 62 -7.77 -5.50 -11.08
C PRO A 62 -7.50 -6.91 -10.52
N ASP A 63 -6.48 -7.61 -11.05
CA ASP A 63 -6.09 -8.95 -10.63
C ASP A 63 -5.18 -8.96 -9.39
N ASN A 64 -4.97 -7.80 -8.73
CA ASN A 64 -4.23 -7.76 -7.47
C ASN A 64 -5.08 -8.36 -6.32
N ILE A 65 -4.99 -9.68 -6.16
CA ILE A 65 -5.72 -10.45 -5.15
C ILE A 65 -5.45 -9.92 -3.74
N THR A 66 -4.21 -9.51 -3.42
CA THR A 66 -3.87 -8.98 -2.10
C THR A 66 -4.62 -7.67 -1.81
N ALA A 67 -4.65 -6.75 -2.77
CA ALA A 67 -5.38 -5.49 -2.64
C ALA A 67 -6.90 -5.71 -2.56
N SER A 68 -7.44 -6.63 -3.35
CA SER A 68 -8.85 -7.02 -3.32
C SER A 68 -9.25 -7.59 -1.95
N PHE A 69 -8.46 -8.53 -1.43
CA PHE A 69 -8.68 -9.12 -0.12
C PHE A 69 -8.57 -8.08 1.01
N ALA A 70 -7.60 -7.18 0.92
CA ALA A 70 -7.43 -6.11 1.90
C ALA A 70 -8.62 -5.14 1.92
N LEU A 71 -9.18 -4.76 0.76
CA LEU A 71 -10.40 -3.93 0.72
C LEU A 71 -11.61 -4.63 1.30
N GLN A 72 -11.79 -5.90 0.99
CA GLN A 72 -12.90 -6.69 1.54
C GLN A 72 -12.84 -6.75 3.07
N GLN A 73 -11.64 -6.77 3.66
CA GLN A 73 -11.47 -6.69 5.11
C GLN A 73 -11.89 -5.33 5.69
N PHE A 74 -11.79 -4.24 4.93
CA PHE A 74 -12.23 -2.92 5.39
C PHE A 74 -13.73 -2.68 5.24
N GLU A 75 -14.44 -3.46 4.43
CA GLU A 75 -15.90 -3.33 4.22
C GLU A 75 -16.73 -4.04 5.30
N ARG A 76 -16.09 -4.81 6.18
CA ARG A 76 -16.71 -5.42 7.37
C ARG A 76 -16.61 -4.52 8.59
#